data_AF-A0A554IY11-F1
#
_entry.id   AF-A0A554IY11-F1
#
_cell.length_a   1.000
_cell.length_b   1.000
_cell.length_c   1.000
_cell.angle_alpha   90.00
_cell.angle_beta   90.00
_cell.angle_gamma   90.00
#
_symmetry.space_group_name_H-M   'P 1'
#
loop_
_entity.id
_entity.type
_entity.pdbx_description
1 polymer ?
#
loop_
_entity_poly.entity_id
_entity_poly.type
_entity_poly.pdbx_seq_one_letter_code
_entity_poly.pdbx_strand_id
1 'polypeptide(L)'
;MKLKTPLLRYIVAAIIVVLLGGLGGWYMFINKQIDSTEARDAARGYGASQTFGDGIGSTINNLVGDVIGGILGNDKDTNAASAPKLWQITRTPVAGHGFASSSPRLYFAERASGNILLADPTTTNVQRLTNTLIPKVLEAYFANDGSV
;
A
#
# COMPACT_ATOMS: atom_id res chain seq x y z
N MET A 1 -43.07 22.25 -33.60
CA MET A 1 -43.19 20.82 -33.97
C MET A 1 -43.53 20.04 -32.70
N LYS A 2 -44.80 19.68 -32.48
CA LYS A 2 -45.22 18.94 -31.27
C LYS A 2 -44.82 17.48 -31.46
N LEU A 3 -43.78 17.02 -30.75
CA LEU A 3 -43.42 15.61 -30.70
C LEU A 3 -44.64 14.81 -30.23
N LYS A 4 -45.05 13.79 -30.99
CA LYS A 4 -46.16 12.90 -30.60
C LYS A 4 -45.78 12.25 -29.26
N THR A 5 -46.62 12.40 -28.24
CA THR A 5 -46.46 11.88 -26.87
C THR A 5 -45.88 10.47 -26.76
N PRO A 6 -46.23 9.47 -27.62
CA PRO A 6 -45.60 8.15 -27.57
C PRO A 6 -44.11 8.17 -27.96
N LEU A 7 -43.71 8.99 -28.95
CA LEU A 7 -42.32 9.10 -29.40
C LEU A 7 -41.41 9.62 -28.29
N LEU A 8 -41.89 10.61 -27.52
CA LEU A 8 -41.15 11.15 -26.38
C LEU A 8 -40.89 10.08 -25.31
N ARG A 9 -41.87 9.22 -25.02
CA ARG A 9 -41.72 8.13 -24.03
C ARG A 9 -40.65 7.12 -24.45
N TYR A 10 -40.60 6.76 -25.73
CA TYR A 10 -39.57 5.84 -26.22
C TYR A 10 -38.17 6.46 -26.17
N ILE A 11 -38.04 7.76 -26.49
CA ILE A 11 -36.75 8.46 -26.39
C ILE A 11 -36.27 8.49 -24.94
N VAL A 12 -37.15 8.84 -23.99
CA VAL A 12 -36.80 8.87 -22.57
C VAL A 12 -36.43 7.48 -22.05
N ALA A 13 -37.20 6.44 -22.42
CA ALA A 13 -36.88 5.06 -22.05
C ALA A 13 -35.51 4.62 -22.60
N ALA A 14 -35.20 4.95 -23.86
CA ALA A 14 -33.91 4.65 -24.47
C ALA A 14 -32.76 5.37 -23.74
N ILE A 15 -32.94 6.65 -23.38
CA ILE A 15 -31.94 7.41 -22.60
C ILE A 15 -31.70 6.75 -21.24
N ILE A 16 -32.76 6.34 -20.54
CA ILE A 16 -32.63 5.67 -19.24
C ILE A 16 -31.83 4.37 -19.37
N VAL A 17 -32.12 3.55 -20.39
CA VAL A 17 -31.39 2.30 -20.63
C VAL A 17 -29.90 2.55 -20.92
N VAL A 18 -29.60 3.56 -21.74
CA VAL A 18 -28.21 3.94 -22.06
C VAL A 18 -27.49 4.43 -20.80
N LEU A 19 -28.13 5.26 -19.97
CA LEU A 19 -27.55 5.76 -18.72
C LEU A 19 -27.27 4.63 -17.73
N LEU A 20 -28.23 3.72 -17.53
CA LEU A 20 -28.06 2.58 -16.63
C LEU A 20 -26.97 1.63 -17.13
N GLY A 21 -26.94 1.33 -18.43
CA GLY A 21 -25.90 0.51 -19.04
C GLY A 21 -24.51 1.15 -18.93
N GLY A 22 -24.42 2.46 -19.17
CA GLY A 22 -23.18 3.23 -19.03
C GLY A 22 -22.66 3.26 -17.59
N LEU A 23 -23.54 3.52 -16.61
CA LEU A 23 -23.20 3.49 -15.18
C LEU A 23 -22.76 2.10 -14.72
N GLY A 24 -23.49 1.05 -15.09
CA GLY A 24 -23.15 -0.33 -14.77
C GLY A 24 -21.83 -0.77 -15.39
N GLY A 25 -21.60 -0.43 -16.66
CA GLY A 25 -20.35 -0.71 -17.36
C GLY A 25 -19.16 0.04 -16.74
N TRP A 26 -19.35 1.32 -16.39
CA TRP A 26 -18.34 2.13 -15.72
C TRP A 26 -17.95 1.57 -14.36
N TYR A 27 -18.93 1.17 -13.55
CA TYR A 27 -18.71 0.54 -12.26
C TYR A 27 -17.86 -0.74 -12.36
N MET A 28 -18.22 -1.63 -13.30
CA MET A 28 -17.46 -2.87 -13.54
C MET A 28 -16.03 -2.60 -14.02
N PHE A 29 -15.85 -1.57 -14.86
CA PHE A 29 -14.54 -1.16 -15.35
C PHE A 29 -13.63 -0.66 -14.22
N ILE A 30 -14.15 0.19 -13.31
CA ILE A 30 -13.40 0.67 -12.15
C ILE A 30 -12.99 -0.50 -11.25
N ASN A 31 -13.94 -1.38 -10.90
CA ASN A 31 -13.64 -2.50 -10.00
C ASN A 31 -12.56 -3.43 -10.58
N LYS A 32 -12.63 -3.74 -11.87
CA LYS A 32 -11.60 -4.56 -12.53
C LYS A 32 -10.20 -3.90 -12.47
N GLN A 33 -10.11 -2.58 -12.56
CA GLN A 33 -8.83 -1.88 -12.42
C GLN A 33 -8.32 -1.90 -10.97
N ILE A 34 -9.22 -1.79 -9.99
CA ILE A 34 -8.88 -1.90 -8.57
C ILE A 34 -8.29 -3.28 -8.28
N ASP A 35 -8.99 -4.35 -8.68
CA ASP A 35 -8.54 -5.73 -8.48
C ASP A 35 -7.17 -5.99 -9.12
N SER A 36 -6.98 -5.50 -10.36
CA SER A 36 -5.68 -5.65 -11.04
C SER A 36 -4.56 -4.88 -10.36
N THR A 37 -4.87 -3.78 -9.69
CA THR A 37 -3.89 -2.98 -8.96
C THR A 37 -3.55 -3.71 -7.66
N GLU A 38 -4.56 -4.13 -6.89
CA GLU A 38 -4.39 -4.89 -5.65
C GLU A 38 -3.64 -6.21 -5.85
N ALA A 39 -3.91 -6.95 -6.93
CA ALA A 39 -3.16 -8.18 -7.23
C ALA A 39 -1.67 -7.92 -7.53
N ARG A 40 -1.36 -6.85 -8.27
CA ARG A 40 0.03 -6.43 -8.54
C ARG A 40 0.74 -5.95 -7.29
N ASP A 41 -0.02 -5.36 -6.39
CA ASP A 41 0.44 -4.82 -5.13
C ASP A 41 0.77 -5.91 -4.12
N ALA A 42 -0.14 -6.87 -3.96
CA ALA A 42 0.08 -8.06 -3.16
C ALA A 42 1.28 -8.87 -3.68
N ALA A 43 1.44 -8.99 -5.01
CA ALA A 43 2.61 -9.63 -5.62
C ALA A 43 3.94 -8.91 -5.31
N ARG A 44 3.89 -7.61 -5.00
CA ARG A 44 5.05 -6.81 -4.58
C ARG A 44 5.25 -6.77 -3.06
N GLY A 45 4.40 -7.46 -2.29
CA GLY A 45 4.48 -7.52 -0.83
C GLY A 45 3.81 -6.36 -0.09
N TYR A 46 2.96 -5.58 -0.76
CA TYR A 46 2.17 -4.54 -0.09
C TYR A 46 1.08 -5.14 0.78
N GLY A 47 0.94 -4.63 2.01
CA GLY A 47 -0.07 -5.10 2.97
C GLY A 47 0.22 -6.47 3.58
N ALA A 48 1.33 -7.12 3.22
CA ALA A 48 1.80 -8.32 3.89
C ALA A 48 2.36 -7.98 5.27
N SER A 49 2.08 -8.84 6.26
CA SER A 49 2.73 -8.79 7.57
C SER A 49 4.24 -8.83 7.38
N GLN A 50 4.94 -7.78 7.81
CA GLN A 50 6.39 -7.71 7.69
C GLN A 50 7.01 -8.56 8.80
N THR A 51 7.95 -9.41 8.44
CA THR A 51 8.76 -10.14 9.42
C THR A 51 10.13 -9.50 9.44
N PHE A 52 10.36 -8.62 10.41
CA PHE A 52 11.70 -8.28 10.83
C PHE A 52 12.13 -9.43 11.72
N GLY A 53 12.96 -10.33 11.19
CA GLY A 53 13.31 -11.58 11.88
C GLY A 53 13.78 -11.32 13.32
N ASP A 54 13.57 -12.32 14.18
CA ASP A 54 14.15 -12.35 15.53
C ASP A 54 15.66 -12.05 15.48
N GLY A 55 16.23 -11.56 16.59
CA GLY A 55 17.58 -10.99 16.71
C GLY A 55 18.77 -11.85 16.29
N ILE A 56 18.53 -12.98 15.63
CA ILE A 56 19.49 -13.87 15.01
C ILE A 56 19.35 -13.70 13.48
N GLY A 57 20.35 -13.07 12.85
CA GLY A 57 20.31 -12.64 11.45
C GLY A 57 19.94 -13.73 10.42
N SER A 58 19.52 -13.28 9.24
CA SER A 58 18.95 -14.11 8.15
C SER A 58 19.80 -15.32 7.75
N THR A 59 21.12 -15.22 7.84
CA THR A 59 22.05 -16.30 7.50
C THR A 59 21.93 -17.50 8.45
N ILE A 60 21.68 -17.27 9.74
CA ILE A 60 21.57 -18.34 10.73
C ILE A 60 20.20 -19.00 10.66
N ASN A 61 19.11 -18.22 10.48
CA ASN A 61 17.77 -18.79 10.32
C ASN A 61 17.67 -19.72 9.10
N ASN A 62 18.30 -19.35 7.98
CA ASN A 62 18.31 -20.20 6.80
C ASN A 62 19.11 -21.51 7.00
N LEU A 63 20.21 -21.46 7.77
CA LEU A 63 21.05 -22.63 8.02
C LEU A 63 20.41 -23.60 9.03
N VAL A 64 19.75 -23.08 10.07
CA VAL A 64 19.05 -23.87 11.08
C VAL A 64 17.80 -24.54 10.50
N GLY A 65 17.02 -23.82 9.68
CA GLY A 65 15.84 -24.36 9.01
C GLY A 65 16.17 -25.50 8.03
N ASP A 66 17.31 -25.41 7.33
CA ASP A 66 17.71 -26.40 6.31
C ASP A 66 18.45 -27.61 6.93
N VAL A 67 19.41 -27.37 7.84
CA VAL A 67 20.24 -28.45 8.39
C VAL A 67 19.55 -29.23 9.51
N ILE A 68 18.77 -28.56 10.38
CA ILE A 68 18.11 -29.22 11.53
C ILE A 68 16.71 -29.72 11.15
N GLY A 69 15.98 -28.97 10.32
CA GLY A 69 14.65 -29.35 9.84
C GLY A 69 14.64 -30.60 8.92
N GLY A 70 15.73 -30.86 8.21
CA GLY A 70 15.88 -32.04 7.35
C GLY A 70 16.14 -33.35 8.10
N ILE A 71 16.66 -33.31 9.34
CA ILE A 71 17.07 -34.50 10.10
C ILE A 71 15.95 -35.01 11.02
N LEU A 72 15.05 -34.14 11.49
CA LEU A 72 14.07 -34.47 12.53
C LEU A 72 12.63 -34.68 12.03
N GLY A 73 12.39 -34.72 10.71
CA GLY A 73 11.12 -35.12 10.13
C GLY A 73 9.97 -34.14 10.38
N ASN A 74 9.58 -33.43 9.32
CA ASN A 74 8.30 -32.71 9.13
C ASN A 74 7.40 -32.54 10.36
N ASP A 75 7.71 -31.53 11.18
CA ASP A 75 6.65 -30.61 11.59
C ASP A 75 6.71 -29.43 10.63
N LYS A 76 5.68 -29.31 9.78
CA LYS A 76 5.34 -28.02 9.16
C LYS A 76 4.86 -27.13 10.28
N ASP A 77 5.82 -26.61 11.05
CA ASP A 77 5.54 -25.57 11.99
C ASP A 77 5.04 -24.38 11.16
N THR A 78 3.81 -23.98 11.44
CA THR A 78 3.11 -22.85 10.81
C THR A 78 3.75 -21.50 11.15
N ASN A 79 4.90 -21.53 11.83
CA ASN A 79 5.76 -20.43 12.20
C ASN A 79 7.18 -20.61 11.61
N ALA A 80 7.30 -21.07 10.37
CA ALA A 80 8.54 -20.85 9.63
C ALA A 80 8.77 -19.34 9.59
N ALA A 81 9.69 -18.85 10.42
CA ALA A 81 10.03 -17.43 10.53
C ALA A 81 10.30 -16.91 9.11
N SER A 82 9.33 -16.18 8.57
CA SER A 82 9.36 -15.69 7.19
C SER A 82 10.68 -14.96 7.00
N ALA A 83 11.45 -15.35 5.98
CA ALA A 83 12.74 -14.73 5.71
C ALA A 83 12.59 -13.20 5.71
N PRO A 84 13.48 -12.44 6.35
CA PRO A 84 13.32 -11.01 6.51
C PRO A 84 13.16 -10.33 5.15
N LYS A 85 12.11 -9.53 5.01
CA LYS A 85 11.74 -8.86 3.76
C LYS A 85 11.97 -7.37 3.86
N LEU A 86 12.32 -6.75 2.73
CA LEU A 86 12.35 -5.29 2.63
C LEU A 86 10.91 -4.76 2.72
N TRP A 87 10.67 -3.85 3.66
CA TRP A 87 9.37 -3.21 3.79
C TRP A 87 9.26 -2.01 2.87
N GLN A 88 8.30 -2.05 1.94
CA GLN A 88 7.96 -0.89 1.13
C GLN A 88 6.90 -0.05 1.84
N ILE A 89 7.33 1.10 2.37
CA ILE A 89 6.50 1.97 3.24
C ILE A 89 5.42 2.72 2.46
N THR A 90 5.74 3.25 1.27
CA THR A 90 4.78 3.97 0.43
C THR A 90 5.10 3.86 -1.05
N ARG A 91 4.06 4.05 -1.90
CA ARG A 91 4.18 4.22 -3.35
C ARG A 91 4.09 5.67 -3.79
N THR A 92 3.60 6.54 -2.91
CA THR A 92 3.54 7.96 -3.23
C THR A 92 4.96 8.48 -3.36
N PRO A 93 5.25 9.34 -4.36
CA PRO A 93 6.57 9.94 -4.47
C PRO A 93 6.91 10.67 -3.17
N VAL A 94 8.11 10.42 -2.67
CA VAL A 94 8.63 10.99 -1.42
C VAL A 94 9.56 12.15 -1.78
N ALA A 95 9.36 13.32 -1.15
CA ALA A 95 10.21 14.50 -1.30
C ALA A 95 11.49 14.41 -0.46
N GLY A 96 11.44 13.66 0.64
CA GLY A 96 12.58 13.42 1.51
C GLY A 96 12.24 12.47 2.64
N HIS A 97 13.26 11.92 3.29
CA HIS A 97 13.10 11.02 4.43
C HIS A 97 14.28 11.16 5.41
N GLY A 98 14.08 10.71 6.65
CA GLY A 98 15.11 10.68 7.68
C GLY A 98 14.78 9.67 8.77
N PHE A 99 15.81 9.07 9.36
CA PHE A 99 15.68 8.20 10.51
C PHE A 99 15.88 8.99 11.80
N ALA A 100 15.12 8.67 12.85
CA ALA A 100 15.43 9.18 14.17
C ALA A 100 16.70 8.51 14.70
N SER A 101 17.63 9.30 15.26
CA SER A 101 18.93 8.80 15.77
C SER A 101 18.84 7.65 16.77
N SER A 102 17.77 7.56 17.55
CA SER A 102 17.60 6.58 18.64
C SER A 102 16.48 5.56 18.39
N SER A 103 15.85 5.57 17.21
CA SER A 103 14.69 4.73 16.92
C SER A 103 14.72 4.25 15.47
N PRO A 104 14.30 3.00 15.18
CA PRO A 104 14.20 2.50 13.80
C PRO A 104 13.05 3.13 13.00
N ARG A 105 12.40 4.16 13.57
CA ARG A 105 11.33 4.92 12.95
C ARG A 105 11.86 5.76 11.78
N LEU A 106 11.12 5.71 10.67
CA LEU A 106 11.38 6.54 9.49
C LEU A 106 10.35 7.66 9.39
N TYR A 107 10.83 8.88 9.28
CA TYR A 107 10.04 10.05 8.93
C TYR A 107 10.19 10.32 7.45
N PHE A 108 9.10 10.62 6.76
CA PHE A 108 9.16 10.97 5.35
C PHE A 108 8.08 11.98 4.96
N ALA A 109 8.37 12.80 3.96
CA ALA A 109 7.46 13.80 3.43
C ALA A 109 6.94 13.38 2.05
N GLU A 110 5.63 13.40 1.85
CA GLU A 110 5.04 13.14 0.54
C GLU A 110 5.22 14.33 -0.41
N ARG A 111 5.61 14.04 -1.65
CA ARG A 111 5.82 15.06 -2.69
C ARG A 111 4.51 15.76 -3.11
N ALA A 112 3.41 15.01 -3.12
CA ALA A 112 2.13 15.52 -3.61
C ALA A 112 1.45 16.46 -2.59
N SER A 113 1.49 16.08 -1.32
CA SER A 113 0.72 16.71 -0.25
C SER A 113 1.59 17.52 0.73
N GLY A 114 2.89 17.24 0.80
CA GLY A 114 3.77 17.81 1.82
C GLY A 114 3.50 17.28 3.23
N ASN A 115 2.61 16.28 3.37
CA ASN A 115 2.34 15.67 4.66
C ASN A 115 3.59 14.93 5.15
N ILE A 116 3.86 15.04 6.45
CA ILE A 116 4.91 14.30 7.13
C ILE A 116 4.26 13.05 7.73
N LEU A 117 4.86 11.90 7.46
CA LEU A 117 4.43 10.60 7.96
C LEU A 117 5.56 9.91 8.71
N LEU A 118 5.15 9.06 9.65
CA LEU A 118 5.97 8.20 10.48
C LEU A 118 5.70 6.75 10.10
N ALA A 119 6.73 6.03 9.68
CA ALA A 119 6.69 4.59 9.54
C ALA A 119 7.38 3.94 10.75
N ASP A 120 6.64 3.14 11.49
CA ASP A 120 7.15 2.39 12.62
C ASP A 120 7.30 0.91 12.23
N PRO A 121 8.54 0.39 12.11
CA PRO A 121 8.77 -0.98 11.67
C PRO A 121 8.35 -2.02 12.71
N THR A 122 8.25 -1.66 14.00
CA THR A 122 7.79 -2.60 15.03
C THR A 122 6.30 -2.88 14.90
N THR A 123 5.52 -1.85 14.53
CA THR A 123 4.06 -1.99 14.36
C THR A 123 3.63 -2.18 12.91
N THR A 124 4.55 -2.01 11.95
CA THR A 124 4.28 -1.97 10.50
C THR A 124 3.25 -0.91 10.08
N ASN A 125 3.06 0.10 10.93
CA ASN A 125 2.06 1.14 10.74
C ASN A 125 2.70 2.41 10.18
N VAL A 126 1.95 3.10 9.32
CA VAL A 126 2.28 4.42 8.79
C VAL A 126 1.29 5.43 9.35
N GLN A 127 1.77 6.28 10.24
CA GLN A 127 0.97 7.33 10.87
C GLN A 127 1.28 8.68 10.25
N ARG A 128 0.24 9.45 9.93
CA ARG A 128 0.39 10.85 9.52
C ARG A 128 0.62 11.74 10.75
N LEU A 129 1.69 12.54 10.73
CA LEU A 129 2.05 13.47 11.81
C LEU A 129 1.51 14.88 11.59
N THR A 130 1.51 15.36 10.34
CA THR A 130 1.01 16.70 10.01
C THR A 130 -0.25 16.65 9.16
N ASN A 131 -1.11 17.65 9.34
CA ASN A 131 -2.32 17.86 8.54
C ASN A 131 -2.22 19.16 7.72
N THR A 132 -1.00 19.62 7.48
CA THR A 132 -0.74 20.86 6.74
C THR A 132 -0.41 20.49 5.30
N LEU A 133 -1.29 20.92 4.37
CA LEU A 133 -1.07 20.70 2.95
C LEU A 133 -0.04 21.70 2.42
N ILE A 134 1.12 21.19 2.00
CA ILE A 134 2.11 21.95 1.25
C ILE A 134 2.23 21.30 -0.13
N PRO A 135 1.52 21.80 -1.15
CA PRO A 135 1.51 21.14 -2.44
C PRO A 135 2.86 21.32 -3.16
N LYS A 136 3.23 20.31 -3.96
CA LYS A 136 4.42 20.34 -4.84
C LYS A 136 5.75 20.50 -4.10
N VAL A 137 5.90 19.88 -2.94
CA VAL A 137 7.22 19.80 -2.28
C VAL A 137 8.15 19.00 -3.17
N LEU A 138 9.28 19.58 -3.58
CA LEU A 138 10.26 18.88 -4.43
C LEU A 138 11.26 18.11 -3.59
N GLU A 139 11.73 18.72 -2.52
CA GLU A 139 12.76 18.21 -1.63
C GLU A 139 12.41 18.58 -0.19
N ALA A 140 12.63 17.65 0.73
CA ALA A 140 12.46 17.87 2.16
C ALA A 140 13.68 17.34 2.90
N TYR A 141 14.22 18.14 3.83
CA TYR A 141 15.34 17.75 4.66
C TYR A 141 14.86 17.42 6.06
N PHE A 142 15.29 16.27 6.56
CA PHE A 142 15.00 15.81 7.92
C PHE A 142 16.27 15.88 8.74
N ALA A 143 16.19 16.49 9.92
CA ALA A 143 17.30 16.49 10.86
C ALA A 143 17.46 15.10 11.49
N ASN A 144 18.71 14.73 11.81
CA ASN A 144 19.03 13.42 12.41
C ASN A 144 18.45 13.23 13.82
N ASP A 145 17.97 14.30 14.44
CA ASP A 145 17.29 14.27 15.74
C ASP A 145 15.79 13.91 15.61
N GLY A 146 15.27 13.77 14.39
CA GLY A 146 13.85 13.50 14.14
C GLY A 146 12.96 14.71 14.40
N SER A 147 13.52 15.92 14.58
CA SER A 147 12.75 17.16 14.58
C SER A 147 12.28 17.47 13.15
N VAL A 148 11.00 17.83 13.03
CA VAL A 148 10.32 18.13 11.77
C VAL A 148 9.57 19.44 11.88
#